data_AF-G3TBC5-F1
#
_entry.id   AF-G3TBC5-F1
#
_cell.length_a   1.000
_cell.length_b   1.000
_cell.length_c   1.000
_cell.angle_alpha   90.00
_cell.angle_beta   90.00
_cell.angle_gamma   90.00
#
_symmetry.space_group_name_H-M   'P 1'
#
loop_
_entity.id
_entity.type
_entity.pdbx_description
1 polymer ?
#
loop_
_entity_poly.entity_id
_entity_poly.type
_entity_poly.pdbx_seq_one_letter_code
_entity_poly.pdbx_strand_id
1 'polypeptide(L)'
;GSADRSHQKRFSEVQKERREQAQRTVLISCPNKISEKKFLKYLSQHGPINNHFFYESYGLHAIVEFCRKESVSSLQDATYTPSTGKETAIPFRSRFFNVKLKNPSTSEKPPIQCSNQSPPSSRKLLELLCYAESIDDQLNTLLKAFQITEENAKLRHLTCSLIEDIAAAYFPYCTVRPFGSSVNSFGKLGCDLDMFLDLDETGRLHAQKTSGNFLMEFQVKNVPSERIATQKILSVLGECLDHFGPGCVGVQKILNARCPLVRFSHQASGFQCDLSTNNRIALKSSELLYIYGALDSRVRALVFSIRCWARARSLTSSIPGAWITNFSLTMMVIFFLQRRSPPVLPTLDYLKTLAGTEDKCIIEGHNCTFISDLNRIKPSGNTETLELLLKEFFEYFGNFAFNKNSINIRQGREQNKPDSSPLHIQNPFETSLNISKNVNQSQLEKFVELARESAWVLQQEDQDRPSSSYQPWGLALVLPSASNSMSLAKKKRKLPPRERIKNLLESIRSDNTEDSINTSGKRTISTRA
;
A
#
# COMPACT_ATOMS: atom_id res chain seq x y z
N GLY A 1 21.79 4.20 23.03
CA GLY A 1 22.70 3.06 23.29
C GLY A 1 22.45 2.02 22.22
N SER A 2 23.51 1.64 21.50
CA SER A 2 23.65 0.53 20.55
C SER A 2 22.35 -0.16 20.10
N ALA A 3 21.73 0.36 19.03
CA ALA A 3 20.77 -0.41 18.26
C ALA A 3 21.54 -1.56 17.60
N ASP A 4 21.28 -2.78 18.07
CA ASP A 4 21.73 -4.01 17.47
C ASP A 4 21.35 -3.96 15.97
N ARG A 5 22.33 -3.70 15.10
CA ARG A 5 22.11 -3.58 13.65
C ARG A 5 21.90 -4.99 13.10
N SER A 6 20.72 -5.54 13.37
CA SER A 6 20.23 -6.68 12.61
C SER A 6 20.36 -6.36 11.13
N HIS A 7 21.05 -7.22 10.40
CA HIS A 7 21.28 -7.06 8.98
C HIS A 7 19.94 -6.93 8.26
N GLN A 8 19.68 -5.79 7.62
CA GLN A 8 18.42 -5.57 6.92
C GLN A 8 18.41 -6.38 5.62
N LYS A 9 17.45 -7.29 5.48
CA LYS A 9 17.28 -8.13 4.28
C LYS A 9 16.87 -7.28 3.09
N ARG A 10 17.28 -7.70 1.89
CA ARG A 10 16.82 -7.08 0.63
C ARG A 10 15.35 -7.40 0.41
N PHE A 11 14.65 -6.52 -0.30
CA PHE A 11 13.24 -6.71 -0.65
C PHE A 11 13.00 -8.05 -1.38
N SER A 12 13.83 -8.38 -2.35
CA SER A 12 13.74 -9.63 -3.12
C SER A 12 13.96 -10.89 -2.27
N GLU A 13 14.85 -10.83 -1.29
CA GLU A 13 15.11 -11.92 -0.33
C GLU A 13 13.90 -12.16 0.56
N VAL A 14 13.30 -11.08 1.09
CA VAL A 14 12.07 -11.16 1.89
C VAL A 14 10.93 -11.75 1.07
N GLN A 15 10.72 -11.29 -0.17
CA GLN A 15 9.68 -11.83 -1.06
C GLN A 15 9.89 -13.33 -1.33
N LYS A 16 11.14 -13.74 -1.62
CA LYS A 16 11.49 -15.14 -1.87
C LYS A 16 11.21 -16.02 -0.66
N GLU A 17 11.68 -15.62 0.52
CA GLU A 17 11.47 -16.36 1.77
C GLU A 17 9.99 -16.51 2.09
N ARG A 18 9.20 -15.43 1.96
CA ARG A 18 7.76 -15.47 2.23
C ARG A 18 7.01 -16.36 1.24
N ARG A 19 7.42 -16.37 -0.03
CA ARG A 19 6.85 -17.29 -1.04
C ARG A 19 7.19 -18.74 -0.72
N GLU A 20 8.43 -19.04 -0.35
CA GLU A 20 8.84 -20.40 0.05
C GLU A 20 8.08 -20.91 1.28
N GLN A 21 7.87 -20.04 2.29
CA GLN A 21 6.99 -20.31 3.43
C GLN A 21 5.56 -20.61 2.97
N ALA A 22 5.00 -19.76 2.11
CA ALA A 22 3.64 -19.93 1.59
C ALA A 22 3.45 -21.23 0.80
N GLN A 23 4.45 -21.71 0.06
CA GLN A 23 4.39 -22.95 -0.71
C GLN A 23 4.29 -24.23 0.15
N ARG A 24 4.71 -24.16 1.42
CA ARG A 24 4.58 -25.25 2.40
C ARG A 24 3.50 -24.97 3.46
N THR A 25 2.61 -24.04 3.16
CA THR A 25 1.51 -23.62 4.02
C THR A 25 0.17 -24.04 3.43
N VAL A 26 -0.76 -24.42 4.29
CA VAL A 26 -2.14 -24.80 3.93
C VAL A 26 -3.16 -23.91 4.64
N LEU A 27 -4.31 -23.71 3.98
CA LEU A 27 -5.47 -23.02 4.54
C LEU A 27 -6.54 -24.04 4.90
N ILE A 28 -7.12 -23.95 6.09
CA ILE A 28 -8.09 -24.95 6.57
C ILE A 28 -9.32 -24.26 7.16
N SER A 29 -10.49 -24.49 6.55
CA SER A 29 -11.78 -24.14 7.16
C SER A 29 -12.08 -25.08 8.32
N CYS A 30 -12.42 -24.48 9.47
CA CYS A 30 -12.56 -25.17 10.74
C CYS A 30 -13.98 -24.99 11.31
N PRO A 31 -14.52 -25.99 12.03
CA PRO A 31 -15.76 -25.84 12.77
C PRO A 31 -15.53 -25.01 14.03
N ASN A 32 -16.52 -24.23 14.45
CA ASN A 32 -16.43 -23.30 15.59
C ASN A 32 -16.03 -23.97 16.93
N LYS A 33 -16.24 -25.28 17.09
CA LYS A 33 -15.95 -26.04 18.31
C LYS A 33 -14.74 -27.00 18.19
N ILE A 34 -13.74 -26.63 17.38
CA ILE A 34 -12.52 -27.42 17.21
C ILE A 34 -11.61 -27.35 18.45
N SER A 35 -10.84 -28.42 18.72
CA SER A 35 -9.80 -28.41 19.75
C SER A 35 -8.45 -28.26 19.07
N GLU A 36 -7.76 -27.15 19.32
CA GLU A 36 -6.45 -26.85 18.75
C GLU A 36 -5.45 -28.00 18.95
N LYS A 37 -5.34 -28.52 20.17
CA LYS A 37 -4.44 -29.66 20.48
C LYS A 37 -4.75 -30.90 19.64
N LYS A 38 -6.04 -31.27 19.48
CA LYS A 38 -6.43 -32.43 18.67
C LYS A 38 -6.22 -32.18 17.18
N PHE A 39 -6.49 -30.95 16.73
CA PHE A 39 -6.31 -30.50 15.36
C PHE A 39 -4.83 -30.57 14.94
N LEU A 40 -3.94 -29.97 15.71
CA LEU A 40 -2.50 -30.01 15.44
C LEU A 40 -1.96 -31.43 15.53
N LYS A 41 -2.40 -32.23 16.52
CA LYS A 41 -2.00 -33.65 16.62
C LYS A 41 -2.37 -34.45 15.36
N TYR A 42 -3.52 -34.15 14.75
CA TYR A 42 -3.93 -34.78 13.50
C TYR A 42 -3.01 -34.35 12.35
N LEU A 43 -2.80 -33.05 12.16
CA LEU A 43 -1.99 -32.53 11.07
C LEU A 43 -0.51 -32.92 11.18
N SER A 44 0.03 -33.04 12.39
CA SER A 44 1.42 -33.48 12.62
C SER A 44 1.71 -34.92 12.14
N GLN A 45 0.69 -35.72 11.82
CA GLN A 45 0.85 -37.03 11.19
C GLN A 45 1.37 -36.93 9.75
N HIS A 46 1.14 -35.80 9.08
CA HIS A 46 1.60 -35.54 7.72
C HIS A 46 3.00 -34.90 7.69
N GLY A 47 3.46 -34.35 8.81
CA GLY A 47 4.82 -33.82 8.97
C GLY A 47 4.90 -32.74 10.06
N PRO A 48 6.12 -32.32 10.44
CA PRO A 48 6.31 -31.32 11.49
C PRO A 48 5.75 -29.95 11.08
N ILE A 49 5.10 -29.28 12.04
CA ILE A 49 4.48 -27.96 11.89
C ILE A 49 5.47 -26.91 12.40
N ASN A 50 5.77 -25.90 11.57
CA ASN A 50 6.64 -24.78 11.92
C ASN A 50 5.87 -23.67 12.65
N ASN A 51 4.67 -23.34 12.14
CA ASN A 51 3.86 -22.26 12.68
C ASN A 51 2.38 -22.50 12.34
N HIS A 52 1.47 -21.99 13.16
CA HIS A 52 0.03 -21.98 12.88
C HIS A 52 -0.64 -20.79 13.58
N PHE A 53 -1.76 -20.35 13.03
CA PHE A 53 -2.64 -19.40 13.72
C PHE A 53 -4.07 -19.54 13.21
N PHE A 54 -5.02 -19.12 14.03
CA PHE A 54 -6.44 -19.06 13.69
C PHE A 54 -6.86 -17.62 13.44
N TYR A 55 -7.87 -17.45 12.59
CA TYR A 55 -8.51 -16.16 12.36
C TYR A 55 -9.96 -16.35 11.94
N GLU A 56 -10.76 -15.28 12.09
CA GLU A 56 -12.15 -15.26 11.65
C GLU A 56 -12.31 -14.44 10.37
N SER A 57 -13.11 -14.98 9.46
CA SER A 57 -13.63 -14.29 8.28
C SER A 57 -15.08 -14.72 8.08
N TYR A 58 -15.46 -15.28 6.92
CA TYR A 58 -16.74 -15.96 6.69
C TYR A 58 -16.79 -17.36 7.36
N GLY A 59 -16.27 -17.46 8.58
CA GLY A 59 -16.05 -18.71 9.31
C GLY A 59 -14.71 -18.70 10.05
N LEU A 60 -14.50 -19.72 10.88
CA LEU A 60 -13.23 -19.96 11.56
C LEU A 60 -12.26 -20.64 10.59
N HIS A 61 -11.08 -20.05 10.41
CA HIS A 61 -10.02 -20.60 9.56
C HIS A 61 -8.73 -20.78 10.34
N ALA A 62 -7.92 -21.73 9.90
CA ALA A 62 -6.56 -21.96 10.39
C ALA A 62 -5.57 -21.90 9.22
N ILE A 63 -4.44 -21.24 9.46
CA ILE A 63 -3.25 -21.38 8.62
C ILE A 63 -2.29 -22.32 9.33
N VAL A 64 -1.74 -23.28 8.58
CA VAL A 64 -0.73 -24.21 9.09
C VAL A 64 0.45 -24.23 8.13
N GLU A 65 1.59 -23.75 8.60
CA GLU A 65 2.88 -23.79 7.92
C GLU A 65 3.65 -25.04 8.35
N PHE A 66 3.86 -25.98 7.44
CA PHE A 66 4.71 -27.14 7.70
C PHE A 66 6.19 -26.77 7.56
N CYS A 67 7.09 -27.55 8.19
CA CYS A 67 8.53 -27.38 7.99
C CYS A 67 8.99 -27.85 6.60
N ARG A 68 8.18 -28.66 5.91
CA ARG A 68 8.52 -29.37 4.67
C ARG A 68 7.37 -29.30 3.67
N LYS A 69 7.69 -29.22 2.37
CA LYS A 69 6.69 -29.10 1.30
C LYS A 69 5.96 -30.43 1.08
N GLU A 70 6.64 -31.55 1.29
CA GLU A 70 6.12 -32.91 1.14
C GLU A 70 4.96 -33.20 2.11
N SER A 71 4.92 -32.52 3.26
CA SER A 71 3.81 -32.61 4.22
C SER A 71 2.49 -32.15 3.62
N VAL A 72 2.54 -31.16 2.71
CA VAL A 72 1.35 -30.69 1.99
C VAL A 72 0.83 -31.79 1.06
N SER A 73 1.72 -32.43 0.29
CA SER A 73 1.35 -33.55 -0.60
C SER A 73 0.77 -34.72 0.19
N SER A 74 1.40 -35.09 1.31
CA SER A 74 0.89 -36.12 2.22
C SER A 74 -0.53 -35.83 2.72
N LEU A 75 -0.82 -34.57 3.06
CA LEU A 75 -2.17 -34.15 3.47
C LEU A 75 -3.16 -34.17 2.29
N GLN A 76 -2.74 -33.75 1.11
CA GLN A 76 -3.58 -33.78 -0.10
C GLN A 76 -3.96 -35.22 -0.48
N ASP A 77 -3.02 -36.15 -0.43
CA ASP A 77 -3.24 -37.56 -0.76
C ASP A 77 -4.19 -38.26 0.22
N ALA A 78 -4.20 -37.81 1.49
CA ALA A 78 -5.13 -38.29 2.51
C ALA A 78 -6.50 -37.60 2.47
N THR A 79 -6.72 -36.63 1.58
CA THR A 79 -7.95 -35.85 1.50
C THR A 79 -8.84 -36.33 0.34
N TYR A 80 -10.13 -36.51 0.61
CA TYR A 80 -11.11 -36.93 -0.39
C TYR A 80 -11.87 -35.74 -0.98
N THR A 81 -12.35 -35.90 -2.22
CA THR A 81 -13.25 -34.92 -2.85
C THR A 81 -14.66 -35.03 -2.25
N PRO A 82 -15.30 -33.93 -1.83
CA PRO A 82 -16.65 -34.00 -1.27
C PRO A 82 -17.66 -34.58 -2.27
N SER A 83 -18.51 -35.50 -1.80
CA SER A 83 -19.67 -36.01 -2.52
C SER A 83 -20.93 -35.67 -1.72
N THR A 84 -21.50 -34.48 -1.92
CA THR A 84 -22.82 -34.12 -1.38
C THR A 84 -23.88 -34.65 -2.33
N GLY A 85 -24.78 -35.54 -1.89
CA GLY A 85 -25.67 -36.30 -2.78
C GLY A 85 -26.63 -35.51 -3.69
N LYS A 86 -26.67 -34.18 -3.61
CA LYS A 86 -27.45 -33.30 -4.51
C LYS A 86 -26.58 -32.38 -5.38
N GLU A 87 -25.29 -32.25 -5.10
CA GLU A 87 -24.40 -31.28 -5.76
C GLU A 87 -23.11 -31.96 -6.21
N THR A 88 -22.70 -31.71 -7.46
CA THR A 88 -21.44 -32.24 -7.99
C THR A 88 -20.32 -31.25 -7.71
N ALA A 89 -19.27 -31.69 -7.02
CA ALA A 89 -18.09 -30.88 -6.76
C ALA A 89 -17.16 -30.84 -7.99
N ILE A 90 -16.61 -29.66 -8.28
CA ILE A 90 -15.54 -29.51 -9.27
C ILE A 90 -14.24 -30.03 -8.63
N PRO A 91 -13.54 -31.02 -9.22
CA PRO A 91 -12.46 -31.74 -8.56
C PRO A 91 -11.10 -31.00 -8.64
N PHE A 92 -11.08 -29.69 -8.39
CA PHE A 92 -9.83 -28.93 -8.29
C PHE A 92 -9.17 -29.17 -6.92
N ARG A 93 -8.07 -29.94 -6.91
CA ARG A 93 -7.32 -30.26 -5.68
C ARG A 93 -6.39 -29.11 -5.30
N SER A 94 -6.85 -28.25 -4.38
CA SER A 94 -6.08 -27.11 -3.88
C SER A 94 -5.39 -27.41 -2.55
N ARG A 95 -4.72 -26.40 -1.97
CA ARG A 95 -4.22 -26.40 -0.58
C ARG A 95 -5.21 -25.74 0.40
N PHE A 96 -6.45 -25.56 -0.01
CA PHE A 96 -7.55 -25.10 0.82
C PHE A 96 -8.45 -26.27 1.21
N PHE A 97 -8.40 -26.65 2.49
CA PHE A 97 -9.08 -27.80 3.06
C PHE A 97 -10.28 -27.41 3.91
N ASN A 98 -11.15 -28.39 4.18
CA ASN A 98 -12.26 -28.26 5.12
C ASN A 98 -12.21 -29.42 6.12
N VAL A 99 -12.21 -29.11 7.42
CA VAL A 99 -12.24 -30.11 8.48
C VAL A 99 -13.67 -30.28 9.00
N LYS A 100 -14.18 -31.51 8.95
CA LYS A 100 -15.46 -31.88 9.58
C LYS A 100 -15.20 -32.81 10.77
N LEU A 101 -15.88 -32.56 11.89
CA LEU A 101 -15.84 -33.46 13.05
C LEU A 101 -16.77 -34.65 12.79
N LYS A 102 -16.25 -35.88 12.86
CA LYS A 102 -17.06 -37.09 12.74
C LYS A 102 -18.09 -37.20 13.87
N ASN A 103 -17.69 -36.86 15.09
CA ASN A 103 -18.55 -36.83 16.28
C ASN A 103 -18.43 -35.44 16.95
N PRO A 104 -19.41 -34.54 16.78
CA PRO A 104 -19.38 -33.25 17.45
C PRO A 104 -19.57 -33.46 18.97
N SER A 105 -18.55 -33.15 19.77
CA SER A 105 -18.63 -33.18 21.23
C SER A 105 -19.53 -32.06 21.74
N THR A 106 -20.46 -32.37 22.65
CA THR A 106 -21.37 -31.41 23.31
C THR A 106 -20.71 -30.55 24.39
N SER A 107 -19.50 -30.91 24.84
CA SER A 107 -18.75 -30.15 25.87
C SER A 107 -18.36 -28.74 25.38
N GLU A 108 -18.69 -27.71 26.14
CA GLU A 108 -18.17 -26.36 25.95
C GLU A 108 -16.64 -26.37 26.04
N LYS A 109 -15.98 -25.91 24.98
CA LYS A 109 -14.52 -25.70 24.96
C LYS A 109 -14.25 -24.21 24.95
N PRO A 110 -13.15 -23.75 25.57
CA PRO A 110 -12.79 -22.34 25.50
C PRO A 110 -12.64 -21.91 24.02
N PRO A 111 -13.06 -20.68 23.69
CA PRO A 111 -12.92 -20.15 22.34
C PRO A 111 -11.44 -20.09 21.94
N ILE A 112 -11.14 -20.44 20.69
CA ILE A 112 -9.79 -20.38 20.16
C ILE A 112 -9.38 -18.92 19.98
N GLN A 113 -8.17 -18.60 20.43
CA GLN A 113 -7.62 -17.27 20.24
C GLN A 113 -7.36 -17.01 18.75
N CYS A 114 -8.04 -16.00 18.21
CA CYS A 114 -7.94 -15.62 16.81
C CYS A 114 -7.08 -14.37 16.64
N SER A 115 -6.26 -14.38 15.59
CA SER A 115 -5.50 -13.21 15.13
C SER A 115 -6.42 -12.25 14.38
N ASN A 116 -6.40 -10.97 14.75
CA ASN A 116 -7.21 -9.93 14.13
C ASN A 116 -6.69 -9.59 12.73
N GLN A 117 -7.52 -9.76 11.70
CA GLN A 117 -7.18 -9.43 10.31
C GLN A 117 -7.71 -8.06 9.85
N SER A 118 -8.50 -7.40 10.71
CA SER A 118 -9.11 -6.10 10.46
C SER A 118 -8.51 -5.02 11.37
N PRO A 119 -8.47 -3.76 10.92
CA PRO A 119 -8.03 -2.66 11.76
C PRO A 119 -9.04 -2.40 12.90
N PRO A 120 -8.63 -1.76 14.01
CA PRO A 120 -9.55 -1.41 15.08
C PRO A 120 -10.62 -0.41 14.61
N SER A 121 -11.74 -0.37 15.32
CA SER A 121 -12.79 0.62 15.07
C SER A 121 -12.28 2.04 15.33
N SER A 122 -12.84 3.03 14.62
CA SER A 122 -12.45 4.45 14.79
C SER A 122 -12.59 4.93 16.24
N ARG A 123 -13.59 4.43 16.97
CA ARG A 123 -13.78 4.75 18.40
C ARG A 123 -12.65 4.19 19.25
N LYS A 124 -12.25 2.93 19.04
CA LYS A 124 -11.17 2.31 19.81
C LYS A 124 -9.82 2.96 19.50
N LEU A 125 -9.59 3.31 18.24
CA LEU A 125 -8.39 4.07 17.85
C LEU A 125 -8.35 5.42 18.56
N LEU A 126 -9.44 6.20 18.52
CA LEU A 126 -9.47 7.52 19.15
C LEU A 126 -9.18 7.42 20.66
N GLU A 127 -9.76 6.42 21.33
CA GLU A 127 -9.46 6.13 22.74
C GLU A 127 -7.96 5.89 22.95
N LEU A 128 -7.35 4.98 22.17
CA LEU A 128 -5.90 4.70 22.27
C LEU A 128 -5.03 5.95 22.07
N LEU A 129 -5.40 6.84 21.15
CA LEU A 129 -4.65 8.08 20.91
C LEU A 129 -4.79 9.08 22.05
N CYS A 130 -5.95 9.18 22.70
CA CYS A 130 -6.13 10.08 23.84
C CYS A 130 -5.29 9.65 25.06
N TYR A 131 -5.04 8.35 25.23
CA TYR A 131 -4.24 7.80 26.34
C TYR A 131 -2.72 7.83 26.11
N ALA A 132 -2.25 8.17 24.91
CA ALA A 132 -0.82 8.27 24.63
C ALA A 132 -0.14 9.37 25.44
N GLU A 133 1.19 9.35 25.55
CA GLU A 133 1.93 10.34 26.36
C GLU A 133 2.47 11.54 25.57
N SER A 134 2.54 11.45 24.24
CA SER A 134 3.06 12.49 23.33
C SER A 134 2.45 12.34 21.94
N ILE A 135 2.58 13.37 21.08
CA ILE A 135 2.18 13.25 19.67
C ILE A 135 3.04 12.16 18.98
N ASP A 136 4.33 12.07 19.30
CA ASP A 136 5.19 10.96 18.86
C ASP A 136 4.60 9.58 19.21
N ASP A 137 4.12 9.41 20.44
CA ASP A 137 3.50 8.16 20.89
C ASP A 137 2.14 7.90 20.23
N GLN A 138 1.34 8.94 19.96
CA GLN A 138 0.11 8.84 19.18
C GLN A 138 0.37 8.31 17.77
N LEU A 139 1.37 8.86 17.07
CA LEU A 139 1.70 8.46 15.70
C LEU A 139 2.20 7.01 15.66
N ASN A 140 3.02 6.62 16.63
CA ASN A 140 3.50 5.24 16.77
C ASN A 140 2.38 4.27 17.17
N THR A 141 1.44 4.68 18.02
CA THR A 141 0.26 3.90 18.40
C THR A 141 -0.65 3.68 17.21
N LEU A 142 -0.90 4.72 16.40
CA LEU A 142 -1.65 4.62 15.15
C LEU A 142 -0.98 3.65 14.17
N LEU A 143 0.34 3.77 14.00
CA LEU A 143 1.11 2.85 13.16
C LEU A 143 0.95 1.40 13.63
N LYS A 144 1.18 1.12 14.92
CA LYS A 144 1.06 -0.24 15.49
C LYS A 144 -0.35 -0.81 15.33
N ALA A 145 -1.37 0.02 15.51
CA ALA A 145 -2.77 -0.37 15.42
C ALA A 145 -3.23 -0.69 13.98
N PHE A 146 -2.62 -0.06 12.98
CA PHE A 146 -3.03 -0.24 11.58
C PHE A 146 -2.10 -1.09 10.73
N GLN A 147 -0.82 -1.21 11.06
CA GLN A 147 0.14 -1.93 10.21
C GLN A 147 -0.26 -3.40 10.01
N ILE A 148 0.09 -3.95 8.85
CA ILE A 148 -0.01 -5.39 8.58
C ILE A 148 0.80 -6.15 9.64
N THR A 149 0.16 -7.15 10.27
CA THR A 149 0.82 -8.07 11.22
C THR A 149 1.54 -9.20 10.49
N GLU A 150 2.39 -9.94 11.20
CA GLU A 150 3.07 -11.11 10.65
C GLU A 150 2.09 -12.18 10.16
N GLU A 151 1.01 -12.44 10.91
CA GLU A 151 -0.04 -13.38 10.52
C GLU A 151 -0.76 -12.90 9.25
N ASN A 152 -1.10 -11.62 9.17
CA ASN A 152 -1.75 -11.06 7.98
C ASN A 152 -0.82 -11.10 6.76
N ALA A 153 0.47 -10.82 6.94
CA ALA A 153 1.47 -10.94 5.88
C ALA A 153 1.59 -12.39 5.38
N LYS A 154 1.61 -13.39 6.28
CA LYS A 154 1.60 -14.81 5.91
C LYS A 154 0.33 -15.18 5.14
N LEU A 155 -0.84 -14.74 5.58
CA LEU A 155 -2.11 -14.97 4.89
C LEU A 155 -2.13 -14.35 3.48
N ARG A 156 -1.56 -13.15 3.30
CA ARG A 156 -1.42 -12.51 1.97
C ARG A 156 -0.55 -13.32 1.02
N HIS A 157 0.61 -13.78 1.48
CA HIS A 157 1.52 -14.60 0.66
C HIS A 157 0.93 -15.99 0.38
N LEU A 158 0.23 -16.60 1.35
CA LEU A 158 -0.51 -17.84 1.11
C LEU A 158 -1.59 -17.63 0.05
N THR A 159 -2.37 -16.56 0.15
CA THR A 159 -3.41 -16.25 -0.85
C THR A 159 -2.79 -16.11 -2.24
N CYS A 160 -1.70 -15.37 -2.39
CA CYS A 160 -0.97 -15.30 -3.67
C CYS A 160 -0.53 -16.68 -4.15
N SER A 161 -0.02 -17.53 -3.25
CA SER A 161 0.42 -18.89 -3.58
C SER A 161 -0.74 -19.80 -4.00
N LEU A 162 -1.94 -19.64 -3.45
CA LEU A 162 -3.13 -20.37 -3.90
C LEU A 162 -3.56 -19.93 -5.32
N ILE A 163 -3.46 -18.63 -5.63
CA ILE A 163 -3.71 -18.13 -6.99
C ILE A 163 -2.62 -18.60 -7.96
N GLU A 164 -1.36 -18.69 -7.50
CA GLU A 164 -0.26 -19.30 -8.26
C GLU A 164 -0.58 -20.75 -8.66
N ASP A 165 -1.12 -21.57 -7.74
CA ASP A 165 -1.49 -22.96 -8.06
C ASP A 165 -2.55 -23.05 -9.17
N ILE A 166 -3.52 -22.11 -9.18
CA ILE A 166 -4.56 -22.05 -10.23
C ILE A 166 -3.93 -21.64 -11.57
N ALA A 167 -3.08 -20.61 -11.57
CA ALA A 167 -2.41 -20.16 -12.79
C ALA A 167 -1.42 -21.21 -13.35
N ALA A 168 -0.77 -21.97 -12.46
CA ALA A 168 0.21 -23.00 -12.82
C ALA A 168 -0.40 -24.17 -13.59
N ALA A 169 -1.72 -24.37 -13.54
CA ALA A 169 -2.42 -25.34 -14.38
C ALA A 169 -2.25 -25.05 -15.89
N TYR A 170 -2.09 -23.78 -16.27
CA TYR A 170 -1.82 -23.35 -17.64
C TYR A 170 -0.38 -22.91 -17.86
N PHE A 171 0.25 -22.34 -16.83
CA PHE A 171 1.58 -21.74 -16.90
C PHE A 171 2.50 -22.34 -15.82
N PRO A 172 3.07 -23.54 -16.02
CA PRO A 172 3.68 -24.34 -14.95
C PRO A 172 4.78 -23.65 -14.13
N TYR A 173 5.48 -22.66 -14.71
CA TYR A 173 6.55 -21.92 -14.04
C TYR A 173 6.18 -20.47 -13.73
N CYS A 174 4.90 -20.13 -13.74
CA CYS A 174 4.47 -18.80 -13.34
C CYS A 174 4.71 -18.56 -11.85
N THR A 175 4.83 -17.30 -11.47
CA THR A 175 4.83 -16.91 -10.06
C THR A 175 3.81 -15.83 -9.80
N VAL A 176 3.12 -15.88 -8.67
CA VAL A 176 2.20 -14.81 -8.24
C VAL A 176 2.76 -14.16 -7.00
N ARG A 177 3.12 -12.88 -7.11
CA ARG A 177 3.79 -12.13 -6.04
C ARG A 177 2.92 -10.95 -5.60
N PRO A 178 2.80 -10.69 -4.30
CA PRO A 178 2.15 -9.48 -3.84
C PRO A 178 2.99 -8.25 -4.17
N PHE A 179 2.32 -7.14 -4.48
CA PHE A 179 2.97 -5.84 -4.61
C PHE A 179 2.16 -4.75 -3.90
N GLY A 180 2.59 -3.49 -4.03
CA GLY A 180 1.89 -2.34 -3.48
C GLY A 180 1.84 -2.36 -1.96
N SER A 181 0.68 -2.02 -1.40
CA SER A 181 0.50 -1.84 0.06
C SER A 181 0.83 -3.10 0.85
N SER A 182 0.70 -4.29 0.27
CA SER A 182 0.97 -5.55 0.97
C SER A 182 2.45 -5.74 1.34
N VAL A 183 3.38 -5.07 0.65
CA VAL A 183 4.82 -5.36 0.75
C VAL A 183 5.70 -4.11 0.85
N ASN A 184 5.14 -2.92 0.62
CA ASN A 184 5.89 -1.67 0.59
C ASN A 184 6.12 -1.00 1.96
N SER A 185 5.82 -1.71 3.07
CA SER A 185 5.86 -1.25 4.47
C SER A 185 4.78 -0.25 4.92
N PHE A 186 3.97 0.26 3.98
CA PHE A 186 2.88 1.22 4.23
C PHE A 186 1.48 0.59 4.17
N GLY A 187 1.40 -0.73 4.21
CA GLY A 187 0.15 -1.48 4.24
C GLY A 187 -0.59 -1.36 5.56
N LYS A 188 -1.89 -1.07 5.49
CA LYS A 188 -2.80 -1.10 6.61
C LYS A 188 -3.63 -2.39 6.58
N LEU A 189 -3.96 -2.98 7.73
CA LEU A 189 -4.93 -4.08 7.85
C LEU A 189 -6.24 -3.74 7.12
N GLY A 190 -6.73 -4.70 6.34
CA GLY A 190 -7.89 -4.53 5.47
C GLY A 190 -7.63 -3.79 4.15
N CYS A 191 -6.38 -3.46 3.79
CA CYS A 191 -6.08 -3.00 2.43
C CYS A 191 -6.15 -4.15 1.42
N ASP A 192 -6.38 -3.80 0.16
CA ASP A 192 -6.40 -4.72 -0.98
C ASP A 192 -5.09 -5.53 -1.08
N LEU A 193 -5.19 -6.69 -1.72
CA LEU A 193 -4.08 -7.56 -2.08
C LEU A 193 -3.82 -7.45 -3.59
N ASP A 194 -2.93 -6.55 -3.95
CA ASP A 194 -2.46 -6.40 -5.33
C ASP A 194 -1.46 -7.52 -5.68
N MET A 195 -1.74 -8.25 -6.75
CA MET A 195 -0.99 -9.43 -7.19
C MET A 195 -0.42 -9.23 -8.59
N PHE A 196 0.84 -9.60 -8.76
CA PHE A 196 1.54 -9.64 -10.03
C PHE A 196 1.81 -11.09 -10.43
N LEU A 197 1.22 -11.53 -11.55
CA LEU A 197 1.51 -12.80 -12.20
C LEU A 197 2.69 -12.60 -13.16
N ASP A 198 3.84 -13.12 -12.74
CA ASP A 198 5.06 -13.15 -13.52
C ASP A 198 5.09 -14.42 -14.39
N LEU A 199 5.22 -14.22 -15.69
CA LEU A 199 5.39 -15.30 -16.68
C LEU A 199 6.82 -15.35 -17.23
N ASP A 200 7.69 -14.41 -16.90
CA ASP A 200 9.01 -14.28 -17.53
C ASP A 200 10.04 -15.28 -17.01
N GLU A 201 9.88 -15.74 -15.76
CA GLU A 201 10.72 -16.83 -15.22
C GLU A 201 10.56 -18.11 -16.05
N THR A 202 9.42 -18.32 -16.73
CA THR A 202 9.22 -19.46 -17.64
C THR A 202 10.18 -19.43 -18.83
N GLY A 203 10.55 -18.25 -19.33
CA GLY A 203 11.41 -18.09 -20.51
C GLY A 203 12.91 -18.22 -20.22
N ARG A 204 13.35 -17.94 -18.98
CA ARG A 204 14.78 -17.98 -18.62
C ARG A 204 15.31 -19.36 -18.25
N LEU A 205 14.42 -20.30 -17.94
CA LEU A 205 14.81 -21.60 -17.38
C LEU A 205 15.26 -22.66 -18.41
N HIS A 206 15.10 -22.45 -19.72
CA HIS A 206 15.18 -23.59 -20.66
C HIS A 206 15.90 -23.44 -22.01
N ALA A 207 16.84 -22.51 -22.18
CA ALA A 207 17.81 -22.64 -23.28
C ALA A 207 19.15 -23.17 -22.76
N GLN A 208 19.21 -24.45 -22.37
CA GLN A 208 20.51 -25.14 -22.43
C GLN A 208 20.98 -25.04 -23.88
N LYS A 209 22.22 -24.59 -24.11
CA LYS A 209 22.84 -24.61 -25.44
C LYS A 209 22.91 -26.06 -25.90
N THR A 210 21.90 -26.51 -26.62
CA THR A 210 21.92 -27.80 -27.29
C THR A 210 22.97 -27.71 -28.39
N SER A 211 23.98 -28.58 -28.32
CA SER A 211 24.98 -28.69 -29.37
C SER A 211 24.31 -29.37 -30.57
N GLY A 212 23.98 -28.61 -31.60
CA GLY A 212 23.31 -29.12 -32.80
C GLY A 212 22.83 -27.99 -33.72
N ASN A 213 22.49 -28.35 -34.97
CA ASN A 213 22.04 -27.40 -36.00
C ASN A 213 20.54 -27.05 -35.92
N PHE A 214 19.82 -27.59 -34.94
CA PHE A 214 18.38 -27.43 -34.81
C PHE A 214 18.03 -26.58 -33.60
N LEU A 215 17.21 -25.55 -33.83
CA LEU A 215 16.54 -24.76 -32.80
C LEU A 215 15.12 -25.32 -32.63
N MET A 216 14.75 -25.69 -31.41
CA MET A 216 13.40 -26.15 -31.09
C MET A 216 12.68 -25.06 -30.30
N GLU A 217 11.51 -24.66 -30.80
CA GLU A 217 10.65 -23.66 -30.18
C GLU A 217 9.26 -24.25 -29.94
N PHE A 218 8.57 -23.78 -28.90
CA PHE A 218 7.18 -24.17 -28.69
C PHE A 218 6.28 -23.52 -29.75
N GLN A 219 5.40 -24.30 -30.36
CA GLN A 219 4.34 -23.77 -31.22
C GLN A 219 3.30 -23.03 -30.35
N VAL A 220 3.35 -21.70 -30.34
CA VAL A 220 2.45 -20.84 -29.56
C VAL A 220 1.58 -19.95 -30.44
N LYS A 221 0.52 -19.38 -29.84
CA LYS A 221 -0.39 -18.47 -30.56
C LYS A 221 0.18 -17.05 -30.56
N ASN A 222 0.46 -16.53 -31.75
CA ASN A 222 0.90 -15.15 -31.93
C ASN A 222 -0.26 -14.16 -31.74
N VAL A 223 0.03 -13.05 -31.07
CA VAL A 223 -0.90 -11.93 -30.89
C VAL A 223 -0.21 -10.60 -31.22
N PRO A 224 -0.97 -9.55 -31.62
CA PRO A 224 -0.36 -8.32 -32.14
C PRO A 224 0.46 -7.51 -31.13
N SER A 225 0.23 -7.69 -29.83
CA SER A 225 0.96 -6.96 -28.79
C SER A 225 0.92 -7.67 -27.44
N GLU A 226 1.87 -7.34 -26.57
CA GLU A 226 1.92 -7.81 -25.17
C GLU A 226 0.63 -7.45 -24.41
N ARG A 227 0.05 -6.29 -24.68
CA ARG A 227 -1.23 -5.90 -24.08
C ARG A 227 -2.35 -6.89 -24.42
N ILE A 228 -2.46 -7.33 -25.68
CA ILE A 228 -3.45 -8.33 -26.09
C ILE A 228 -3.16 -9.69 -25.44
N ALA A 229 -1.89 -10.07 -25.31
CA ALA A 229 -1.48 -11.27 -24.58
C ALA A 229 -1.97 -11.21 -23.12
N THR A 230 -1.65 -10.13 -22.41
CA THR A 230 -2.09 -9.84 -21.03
C THR A 230 -3.60 -9.93 -20.90
N GLN A 231 -4.37 -9.28 -21.77
CA GLN A 231 -5.83 -9.30 -21.71
C GLN A 231 -6.40 -10.71 -21.90
N LYS A 232 -5.85 -11.49 -22.83
CA LYS A 232 -6.28 -12.88 -23.04
C LYS A 232 -5.94 -13.78 -21.85
N ILE A 233 -4.72 -13.69 -21.33
CA ILE A 233 -4.27 -14.45 -20.15
C ILE A 233 -5.18 -14.13 -18.95
N LEU A 234 -5.36 -12.85 -18.63
CA LEU A 234 -6.20 -12.41 -17.52
C LEU A 234 -7.67 -12.78 -17.74
N SER A 235 -8.17 -12.74 -18.99
CA SER A 235 -9.53 -13.20 -19.27
C SER A 235 -9.71 -14.67 -18.91
N VAL A 236 -8.80 -15.55 -19.35
CA VAL A 236 -8.88 -16.99 -19.06
C VAL A 236 -8.74 -17.25 -17.56
N LEU A 237 -7.75 -16.64 -16.90
CA LEU A 237 -7.60 -16.80 -15.45
C LEU A 237 -8.80 -16.25 -14.68
N GLY A 238 -9.42 -15.17 -15.14
CA GLY A 238 -10.67 -14.66 -14.58
C GLY A 238 -11.79 -15.69 -14.67
N GLU A 239 -11.97 -16.36 -15.81
CA GLU A 239 -12.95 -17.45 -15.95
C GLU A 239 -12.63 -18.62 -15.00
N CYS A 240 -11.36 -19.02 -14.89
CA CYS A 240 -10.94 -20.10 -14.01
C CYS A 240 -11.18 -19.76 -12.53
N LEU A 241 -10.88 -18.53 -12.12
CA LEU A 241 -11.15 -18.07 -10.75
C LEU A 241 -12.64 -18.09 -10.43
N ASP A 242 -13.48 -17.63 -11.37
CA ASP A 242 -14.93 -17.53 -11.18
C ASP A 242 -15.61 -18.91 -11.12
N HIS A 243 -15.21 -19.83 -11.99
CA HIS A 243 -15.86 -21.13 -12.10
C HIS A 243 -15.21 -22.23 -11.24
N PHE A 244 -13.89 -22.17 -11.02
CA PHE A 244 -13.12 -23.28 -10.42
C PHE A 244 -12.35 -22.87 -9.16
N GLY A 245 -12.14 -21.58 -8.92
CA GLY A 245 -11.35 -21.07 -7.80
C GLY A 245 -12.08 -21.20 -6.47
N PRO A 246 -11.66 -22.08 -5.54
CA PRO A 246 -12.36 -22.26 -4.29
C PRO A 246 -12.32 -20.98 -3.45
N GLY A 247 -13.48 -20.45 -3.08
CA GLY A 247 -13.62 -19.23 -2.29
C GLY A 247 -13.33 -17.92 -3.06
N CYS A 248 -13.09 -17.98 -4.38
CA CYS A 248 -12.99 -16.79 -5.22
C CYS A 248 -14.40 -16.40 -5.69
N VAL A 249 -14.82 -15.17 -5.39
CA VAL A 249 -16.17 -14.68 -5.72
C VAL A 249 -16.15 -13.24 -6.22
N GLY A 250 -17.21 -12.84 -6.92
CA GLY A 250 -17.38 -11.47 -7.41
C GLY A 250 -16.29 -11.09 -8.42
N VAL A 251 -15.93 -12.00 -9.30
CA VAL A 251 -14.86 -11.81 -10.28
C VAL A 251 -15.25 -10.76 -11.32
N GLN A 252 -14.38 -9.78 -11.52
CA GLN A 252 -14.56 -8.67 -12.45
C GLN A 252 -13.32 -8.54 -13.34
N LYS A 253 -13.52 -8.73 -14.64
CA LYS A 253 -12.47 -8.60 -15.67
C LYS A 253 -12.38 -7.16 -16.15
N ILE A 254 -11.44 -6.39 -15.61
CA ILE A 254 -11.22 -4.98 -15.96
C ILE A 254 -10.07 -4.89 -16.98
N LEU A 255 -10.30 -5.43 -18.17
CA LEU A 255 -9.24 -5.67 -19.16
C LEU A 255 -8.89 -4.43 -19.99
N ASN A 256 -9.79 -3.44 -20.06
CA ASN A 256 -9.60 -2.24 -20.90
C ASN A 256 -8.93 -1.07 -20.16
N ALA A 257 -8.69 -1.19 -18.85
CA ALA A 257 -7.96 -0.17 -18.10
C ALA A 257 -6.52 0.00 -18.61
N ARG A 258 -5.85 1.10 -18.21
CA ARG A 258 -4.44 1.34 -18.56
C ARG A 258 -3.57 0.14 -18.20
N CYS A 259 -3.70 -0.36 -16.97
CA CYS A 259 -3.19 -1.66 -16.54
C CYS A 259 -4.36 -2.65 -16.47
N PRO A 260 -4.48 -3.60 -17.40
CA PRO A 260 -5.50 -4.64 -17.34
C PRO A 260 -5.37 -5.45 -16.04
N LEU A 261 -6.50 -5.76 -15.40
CA LEU A 261 -6.52 -6.55 -14.17
C LEU A 261 -7.80 -7.38 -14.03
N VAL A 262 -7.75 -8.40 -13.17
CA VAL A 262 -8.91 -9.16 -12.69
C VAL A 262 -9.07 -8.88 -11.21
N ARG A 263 -10.23 -8.36 -10.83
CA ARG A 263 -10.60 -8.07 -9.44
C ARG A 263 -11.51 -9.17 -8.90
N PHE A 264 -11.27 -9.64 -7.69
CA PHE A 264 -12.12 -10.66 -7.04
C PHE A 264 -11.99 -10.59 -5.51
N SER A 265 -12.93 -11.21 -4.79
CA SER A 265 -12.84 -11.39 -3.34
C SER A 265 -12.47 -12.84 -3.03
N HIS A 266 -11.48 -13.06 -2.16
CA HIS A 266 -11.11 -14.39 -1.68
C HIS A 266 -11.71 -14.60 -0.28
N GLN A 267 -12.90 -15.22 -0.23
CA GLN A 267 -13.77 -15.33 0.94
C GLN A 267 -13.04 -15.88 2.18
N ALA A 268 -12.26 -16.94 2.02
CA ALA A 268 -11.59 -17.57 3.15
C ALA A 268 -10.55 -16.64 3.82
N SER A 269 -9.94 -15.73 3.06
CA SER A 269 -9.02 -14.71 3.60
C SER A 269 -9.71 -13.39 3.98
N GLY A 270 -10.88 -13.11 3.41
CA GLY A 270 -11.54 -11.81 3.47
C GLY A 270 -10.87 -10.70 2.64
N PHE A 271 -9.91 -11.02 1.77
CA PHE A 271 -9.20 -10.02 0.97
C PHE A 271 -9.91 -9.69 -0.34
N GLN A 272 -9.95 -8.38 -0.64
CA GLN A 272 -10.15 -7.87 -1.98
C GLN A 272 -8.83 -7.99 -2.76
N CYS A 273 -8.85 -8.70 -3.88
CA CYS A 273 -7.66 -9.05 -4.65
C CYS A 273 -7.72 -8.46 -6.05
N ASP A 274 -6.60 -7.92 -6.53
CA ASP A 274 -6.43 -7.40 -7.89
C ASP A 274 -5.24 -8.09 -8.57
N LEU A 275 -5.49 -8.94 -9.58
CA LEU A 275 -4.48 -9.69 -10.32
C LEU A 275 -4.12 -9.03 -11.66
N SER A 276 -2.83 -8.81 -11.90
CA SER A 276 -2.28 -8.21 -13.14
C SER A 276 -1.03 -8.95 -13.63
N THR A 277 -0.63 -8.83 -14.90
CA THR A 277 0.50 -9.60 -15.50
C THR A 277 1.66 -8.78 -16.04
N ASN A 278 1.56 -7.45 -16.17
CA ASN A 278 2.61 -6.61 -16.79
C ASN A 278 2.72 -5.24 -16.10
N ASN A 279 3.09 -5.24 -14.82
CA ASN A 279 3.29 -4.02 -14.04
C ASN A 279 4.60 -4.05 -13.24
N ARG A 280 5.71 -4.29 -13.94
CA ARG A 280 7.05 -4.38 -13.31
C ARG A 280 7.50 -3.05 -12.69
N ILE A 281 7.02 -1.91 -13.21
CA ILE A 281 7.28 -0.59 -12.61
C ILE A 281 6.62 -0.47 -11.23
N ALA A 282 5.42 -1.03 -11.02
CA ALA A 282 4.81 -1.06 -9.69
C ALA A 282 5.58 -1.94 -8.70
N LEU A 283 6.22 -3.03 -9.14
CA LEU A 283 7.12 -3.82 -8.30
C LEU A 283 8.32 -2.98 -7.84
N LYS A 284 9.01 -2.29 -8.75
CA LYS A 284 10.12 -1.39 -8.41
C LYS A 284 9.68 -0.22 -7.53
N SER A 285 8.45 0.27 -7.71
CA SER A 285 7.86 1.29 -6.83
C SER A 285 7.59 0.76 -5.42
N SER A 286 7.16 -0.49 -5.31
CA SER A 286 6.96 -1.16 -4.02
C SER A 286 8.28 -1.38 -3.29
N GLU A 287 9.33 -1.77 -4.01
CA GLU A 287 10.67 -1.93 -3.48
C GLU A 287 11.28 -0.59 -3.02
N LEU A 288 11.13 0.48 -3.82
CA LEU A 288 11.60 1.82 -3.42
C LEU A 288 10.94 2.28 -2.12
N LEU A 289 9.63 2.08 -2.02
CA LEU A 289 8.86 2.40 -0.82
C LEU A 289 9.24 1.52 0.38
N TYR A 290 9.51 0.22 0.15
CA TYR A 290 10.04 -0.68 1.18
C TYR A 290 11.37 -0.14 1.76
N ILE A 291 12.30 0.27 0.89
CA ILE A 291 13.57 0.87 1.32
C ILE A 291 13.31 2.11 2.16
N TYR A 292 12.52 3.06 1.68
CA TYR A 292 12.25 4.29 2.44
C TYR A 292 11.58 4.02 3.79
N GLY A 293 10.65 3.08 3.88
CA GLY A 293 10.00 2.74 5.15
C GLY A 293 10.89 1.97 6.12
N ALA A 294 11.96 1.32 5.64
CA ALA A 294 12.93 0.60 6.46
C ALA A 294 14.14 1.45 6.89
N LEU A 295 14.42 2.56 6.20
CA LEU A 295 15.54 3.45 6.51
C LEU A 295 15.36 4.25 7.79
N ASP A 296 14.14 4.67 8.10
CA ASP A 296 13.84 5.46 9.30
C ASP A 296 12.41 5.19 9.77
N SER A 297 12.24 4.88 11.06
CA SER A 297 10.94 4.52 11.65
C SER A 297 9.91 5.64 11.56
N ARG A 298 10.37 6.91 11.53
CA ARG A 298 9.50 8.09 11.46
C ARG A 298 8.75 8.16 10.14
N VAL A 299 9.30 7.58 9.07
CA VAL A 299 8.70 7.56 7.73
C VAL A 299 7.36 6.83 7.76
N ARG A 300 7.33 5.62 8.34
CA ARG A 300 6.10 4.83 8.45
C ARG A 300 5.09 5.52 9.36
N ALA A 301 5.53 5.99 10.53
CA ALA A 301 4.64 6.69 11.46
C ALA A 301 3.98 7.93 10.80
N LEU A 302 4.76 8.74 10.08
CA LEU A 302 4.24 9.92 9.39
C LEU A 302 3.31 9.56 8.22
N VAL A 303 3.70 8.61 7.35
CA VAL A 303 2.85 8.19 6.21
C VAL A 303 1.51 7.63 6.68
N PHE A 304 1.49 6.77 7.69
CA PHE A 304 0.24 6.22 8.22
C PHE A 304 -0.67 7.31 8.80
N SER A 305 -0.08 8.27 9.50
CA SER A 305 -0.82 9.34 10.18
C SER A 305 -1.40 10.33 9.18
N ILE A 306 -0.62 10.75 8.18
CA ILE A 306 -1.10 11.60 7.08
C ILE A 306 -2.17 10.90 6.24
N ARG A 307 -2.02 9.60 5.94
CA ARG A 307 -3.06 8.85 5.22
C ARG A 307 -4.34 8.71 6.05
N CYS A 308 -4.23 8.52 7.36
CA CYS A 308 -5.38 8.46 8.26
C CYS A 308 -6.10 9.81 8.30
N TRP A 309 -5.36 10.91 8.47
CA TRP A 309 -5.87 12.28 8.41
C TRP A 309 -6.56 12.58 7.06
N ALA A 310 -5.93 12.24 5.94
CA ALA A 310 -6.48 12.49 4.62
C ALA A 310 -7.76 11.66 4.37
N ARG A 311 -7.82 10.43 4.89
CA ARG A 311 -9.05 9.62 4.84
C ARG A 311 -10.16 10.22 5.69
N ALA A 312 -9.84 10.63 6.92
CA ALA A 312 -10.80 11.27 7.81
C ALA A 312 -11.40 12.55 7.19
N ARG A 313 -10.56 13.43 6.65
CA ARG A 313 -10.99 14.70 6.06
C ARG A 313 -11.56 14.56 4.64
N SER A 314 -11.78 13.33 4.16
CA SER A 314 -12.33 13.04 2.83
C SER A 314 -11.51 13.71 1.72
N LEU A 315 -10.18 13.56 1.77
CA LEU A 315 -9.23 13.92 0.71
C LEU A 315 -8.86 12.71 -0.15
N THR A 316 -9.11 11.51 0.38
CA THR A 316 -8.90 10.21 -0.28
C THR A 316 -10.21 9.43 -0.33
N SER A 317 -10.35 8.59 -1.37
CA SER A 317 -11.50 7.71 -1.56
C SER A 317 -11.05 6.30 -1.94
N SER A 318 -11.87 5.30 -1.61
CA SER A 318 -11.72 3.92 -2.12
C SER A 318 -12.22 3.79 -3.56
N ILE A 319 -12.98 4.76 -4.06
CA ILE A 319 -13.49 4.80 -5.43
C ILE A 319 -12.62 5.73 -6.27
N PRO A 320 -12.23 5.34 -7.50
CA PRO A 320 -11.53 6.23 -8.42
C PRO A 320 -12.25 7.56 -8.64
N GLY A 321 -11.50 8.64 -8.79
CA GLY A 321 -12.06 9.98 -9.01
C GLY A 321 -10.99 11.07 -8.91
N ALA A 322 -11.43 12.30 -8.63
CA ALA A 322 -10.54 13.46 -8.53
C ALA A 322 -9.77 13.59 -7.21
N TRP A 323 -9.91 12.62 -6.31
CA TRP A 323 -9.28 12.58 -4.99
C TRP A 323 -7.76 12.40 -5.08
N ILE A 324 -7.04 12.89 -4.08
CA ILE A 324 -5.60 12.59 -3.97
C ILE A 324 -5.47 11.10 -3.63
N THR A 325 -4.62 10.38 -4.38
CA THR A 325 -4.40 8.95 -4.12
C THR A 325 -3.49 8.74 -2.92
N ASN A 326 -3.60 7.58 -2.25
CA ASN A 326 -2.68 7.21 -1.17
C ASN A 326 -1.22 7.16 -1.64
N PHE A 327 -0.98 6.78 -2.90
CA PHE A 327 0.36 6.78 -3.50
C PHE A 327 0.89 8.20 -3.66
N SER A 328 0.08 9.13 -4.18
CA SER A 328 0.41 10.56 -4.29
C SER A 328 0.73 11.17 -2.91
N LEU A 329 -0.10 10.93 -1.89
CA LEU A 329 0.19 11.41 -0.52
C LEU A 329 1.49 10.83 0.04
N THR A 330 1.77 9.55 -0.20
CA THR A 330 3.01 8.92 0.24
C THR A 330 4.24 9.57 -0.42
N MET A 331 4.15 9.89 -1.73
CA MET A 331 5.21 10.63 -2.43
C MET A 331 5.41 12.05 -1.87
N MET A 332 4.33 12.74 -1.49
CA MET A 332 4.41 14.06 -0.85
C MET A 332 5.15 13.99 0.49
N VAL A 333 4.84 12.98 1.33
CA VAL A 333 5.54 12.75 2.60
C VAL A 333 7.01 12.43 2.38
N ILE A 334 7.35 11.55 1.43
CA ILE A 334 8.75 11.22 1.11
C ILE A 334 9.51 12.46 0.65
N PHE A 335 8.91 13.26 -0.23
CA PHE A 335 9.50 14.51 -0.70
C PHE A 335 9.76 15.49 0.45
N PHE A 336 8.78 15.66 1.34
CA PHE A 336 8.95 16.50 2.54
C PHE A 336 10.11 16.01 3.42
N LEU A 337 10.24 14.70 3.63
CA LEU A 337 11.32 14.10 4.42
C LEU A 337 12.70 14.23 3.75
N GLN A 338 12.77 14.28 2.42
CA GLN A 338 14.00 14.59 1.67
C GLN A 338 14.41 16.06 1.77
N ARG A 339 13.47 16.95 2.09
CA ARG A 339 13.66 18.40 2.18
C ARG A 339 14.03 18.90 3.59
N ARG A 340 14.00 18.02 4.61
CA ARG A 340 14.47 18.38 5.96
C ARG A 340 15.96 18.72 5.97
N SER A 341 16.40 19.43 7.01
CA SER A 341 17.80 19.80 7.19
C SER A 341 18.31 19.36 8.56
N PRO A 342 19.13 18.29 8.66
CA PRO A 342 19.56 17.42 7.55
C PRO A 342 18.40 16.54 7.01
N PRO A 343 18.50 15.98 5.79
CA PRO A 343 17.43 15.14 5.21
C PRO A 343 17.15 13.89 6.04
N VAL A 344 15.88 13.56 6.27
CA VAL A 344 15.48 12.29 6.89
C VAL A 344 15.62 11.13 5.91
N LEU A 345 15.30 11.37 4.63
CA LEU A 345 15.40 10.38 3.56
C LEU A 345 16.40 10.82 2.47
N PRO A 346 17.14 9.87 1.87
CA PRO A 346 17.90 10.14 0.66
C PRO A 346 16.99 10.37 -0.55
N THR A 347 17.55 10.95 -1.62
CA THR A 347 16.86 11.10 -2.90
C THR A 347 16.99 9.84 -3.75
N LEU A 348 16.07 9.60 -4.70
CA LEU A 348 16.20 8.43 -5.59
C LEU A 348 17.44 8.52 -6.49
N ASP A 349 17.87 9.71 -6.91
CA ASP A 349 19.11 9.84 -7.67
C ASP A 349 20.35 9.53 -6.80
N TYR A 350 20.34 9.85 -5.50
CA TYR A 350 21.39 9.38 -4.59
C TYR A 350 21.41 7.84 -4.48
N LEU A 351 20.23 7.21 -4.29
CA LEU A 351 20.12 5.75 -4.26
C LEU A 351 20.61 5.09 -5.57
N LYS A 352 20.44 5.79 -6.71
CA LYS A 352 21.00 5.38 -8.01
C LYS A 352 22.52 5.40 -8.02
N THR A 353 23.16 6.41 -7.42
CA THR A 353 24.63 6.49 -7.38
C THR A 353 25.27 5.37 -6.55
N LEU A 354 24.54 4.81 -5.58
CA LEU A 354 25.01 3.70 -4.74
C LEU A 354 24.83 2.32 -5.40
N ALA A 355 24.00 2.24 -6.45
CA ALA A 355 23.61 0.98 -7.09
C ALA A 355 24.81 0.30 -7.77
N GLY A 356 24.95 -1.01 -7.52
CA GLY A 356 25.94 -1.85 -8.18
C GLY A 356 25.48 -2.37 -9.54
N THR A 357 26.33 -3.18 -10.18
CA THR A 357 26.00 -3.88 -11.43
C THR A 357 24.79 -4.82 -11.29
N GLU A 358 24.65 -5.43 -10.12
CA GLU A 358 23.60 -6.35 -9.71
C GLU A 358 22.23 -5.67 -9.53
N ASP A 359 22.22 -4.36 -9.32
CA ASP A 359 21.00 -3.57 -9.12
C ASP A 359 20.42 -3.03 -10.44
N LYS A 360 21.16 -3.17 -11.55
CA LYS A 360 20.80 -2.60 -12.85
C LYS A 360 19.45 -3.14 -13.31
N CYS A 361 18.49 -2.23 -13.49
CA CYS A 361 17.13 -2.57 -13.86
C CYS A 361 16.59 -1.55 -14.87
N ILE A 362 16.38 -1.99 -16.11
CA ILE A 362 15.72 -1.20 -17.17
C ILE A 362 14.40 -1.89 -17.50
N ILE A 363 13.29 -1.17 -17.38
CA ILE A 363 11.94 -1.69 -17.63
C ILE A 363 11.30 -0.77 -18.67
N GLU A 364 10.91 -1.32 -19.83
CA GLU A 364 10.22 -0.54 -20.88
C GLU A 364 10.97 0.74 -21.28
N GLY A 365 12.31 0.68 -21.33
CA GLY A 365 13.18 1.84 -21.63
C GLY A 365 13.41 2.80 -20.46
N HIS A 366 12.73 2.62 -19.33
CA HIS A 366 12.90 3.43 -18.12
C HIS A 366 13.99 2.87 -17.22
N ASN A 367 14.90 3.72 -16.76
CA ASN A 367 15.94 3.35 -15.81
C ASN A 367 15.38 3.31 -14.37
N CYS A 368 15.08 2.10 -13.91
CA CYS A 368 14.55 1.77 -12.59
C CYS A 368 15.63 1.26 -11.62
N THR A 369 16.91 1.46 -11.95
CA THR A 369 18.05 1.07 -11.10
C THR A 369 18.05 1.88 -9.80
N PHE A 370 18.35 1.25 -8.68
CA PHE A 370 18.69 1.87 -7.39
C PHE A 370 19.21 0.77 -6.46
N ILE A 371 20.03 1.12 -5.47
CA ILE A 371 20.62 0.17 -4.52
C ILE A 371 19.55 -0.71 -3.84
N SER A 372 19.73 -2.03 -3.88
CA SER A 372 18.85 -2.99 -3.20
C SER A 372 19.27 -3.31 -1.77
N ASP A 373 20.55 -3.10 -1.43
CA ASP A 373 21.11 -3.38 -0.11
C ASP A 373 21.04 -2.15 0.81
N LEU A 374 20.10 -2.21 1.78
CA LEU A 374 19.84 -1.12 2.71
C LEU A 374 21.04 -0.85 3.64
N ASN A 375 21.87 -1.85 3.89
CA ASN A 375 23.01 -1.73 4.82
C ASN A 375 24.13 -0.84 4.24
N ARG A 376 24.12 -0.59 2.93
CA ARG A 376 25.04 0.32 2.23
C ARG A 376 24.57 1.78 2.24
N ILE A 377 23.35 2.04 2.72
CA ILE A 377 22.78 3.38 2.80
C ILE A 377 23.15 3.99 4.16
N LYS A 378 23.72 5.20 4.15
CA LYS A 378 24.07 5.90 5.39
C LYS A 378 22.79 6.32 6.14
N PRO A 379 22.68 6.04 7.45
CA PRO A 379 21.57 6.56 8.25
C PRO A 379 21.53 8.09 8.26
N SER A 380 20.33 8.65 8.40
CA SER A 380 20.16 10.10 8.53
C SER A 380 20.76 10.60 9.86
N GLY A 381 21.35 11.79 9.83
CA GLY A 381 21.73 12.54 11.03
C GLY A 381 20.61 13.40 11.61
N ASN A 382 19.40 13.35 11.05
CA ASN A 382 18.26 14.15 11.49
C ASN A 382 17.67 13.60 12.80
N THR A 383 17.47 14.49 13.77
CA THR A 383 16.94 14.17 15.11
C THR A 383 15.57 14.79 15.40
N GLU A 384 14.88 15.31 14.40
CA GLU A 384 13.55 15.92 14.55
C GLU A 384 12.52 14.89 15.03
N THR A 385 11.67 15.29 15.97
CA THR A 385 10.61 14.43 16.52
C THR A 385 9.47 14.23 15.52
N LEU A 386 8.66 13.19 15.72
CA LEU A 386 7.47 12.96 14.90
C LEU A 386 6.47 14.11 15.03
N GLU A 387 6.34 14.67 16.24
CA GLU A 387 5.54 15.86 16.47
C GLU A 387 5.96 17.02 15.59
N LEU A 388 7.25 17.37 15.59
CA LEU A 388 7.77 18.46 14.79
C LEU A 388 7.56 18.18 13.29
N LEU A 389 7.91 16.97 12.83
CA LEU A 389 7.74 16.57 11.43
C LEU A 389 6.26 16.62 10.98
N LEU A 390 5.32 16.28 11.85
CA LEU A 390 3.88 16.38 11.54
C LEU A 390 3.43 17.83 11.41
N LYS A 391 3.79 18.69 12.39
CA LYS A 391 3.47 20.13 12.36
C LYS A 391 4.04 20.77 11.09
N GLU A 392 5.32 20.50 10.81
CA GLU A 392 6.06 21.03 9.67
C GLU A 392 5.56 20.49 8.32
N PHE A 393 5.05 19.26 8.25
CA PHE A 393 4.44 18.74 7.03
C PHE A 393 3.23 19.57 6.62
N PHE A 394 2.34 19.87 7.58
CA PHE A 394 1.16 20.67 7.34
C PHE A 394 1.51 22.12 7.01
N GLU A 395 2.48 22.71 7.70
CA GLU A 395 2.97 24.06 7.42
C GLU A 395 3.59 24.14 6.01
N TYR A 396 4.45 23.18 5.65
CA TYR A 396 5.12 23.16 4.34
C TYR A 396 4.10 23.07 3.20
N PHE A 397 3.19 22.10 3.25
CA PHE A 397 2.21 21.92 2.18
C PHE A 397 1.02 22.87 2.24
N GLY A 398 0.76 23.52 3.38
CA GLY A 398 -0.16 24.65 3.48
C GLY A 398 0.35 25.89 2.74
N ASN A 399 1.67 26.04 2.60
CA ASN A 399 2.31 27.20 1.96
C ASN A 399 3.00 26.87 0.63
N PHE A 400 2.96 25.60 0.19
CA PHE A 400 3.60 25.16 -1.05
C PHE A 400 2.95 25.82 -2.28
N ALA A 401 3.78 26.36 -3.18
CA ALA A 401 3.35 27.05 -4.39
C ALA A 401 2.93 26.07 -5.51
N PHE A 402 1.84 25.33 -5.33
CA PHE A 402 1.34 24.32 -6.29
C PHE A 402 1.00 24.89 -7.68
N ASN A 403 0.80 26.21 -7.79
CA ASN A 403 0.59 26.87 -9.08
C ASN A 403 1.86 26.89 -9.95
N LYS A 404 3.05 26.96 -9.33
CA LYS A 404 4.36 27.08 -10.01
C LYS A 404 5.19 25.80 -9.92
N ASN A 405 5.15 25.14 -8.77
CA ASN A 405 6.10 24.09 -8.41
C ASN A 405 5.48 22.68 -8.50
N SER A 406 6.33 21.73 -8.86
CA SER A 406 6.08 20.29 -8.90
C SER A 406 6.97 19.57 -7.88
N ILE A 407 6.54 18.35 -7.54
CA ILE A 407 7.18 17.49 -6.54
C ILE A 407 8.03 16.45 -7.25
N ASN A 408 9.34 16.43 -6.94
CA ASN A 408 10.30 15.51 -7.53
C ASN A 408 11.14 14.80 -6.46
N ILE A 409 10.83 13.53 -6.19
CA ILE A 409 11.55 12.70 -5.20
C ILE A 409 12.90 12.16 -5.70
N ARG A 410 13.22 12.36 -6.99
CA ARG A 410 14.51 11.98 -7.57
C ARG A 410 15.62 12.89 -7.13
N GLN A 411 15.34 14.19 -7.16
CA GLN A 411 16.27 15.23 -6.75
C GLN A 411 16.00 15.75 -5.34
N GLY A 412 14.82 15.48 -4.77
CA GLY A 412 14.42 16.01 -3.46
C GLY A 412 14.31 17.54 -3.46
N ARG A 413 13.90 18.12 -4.61
CA ARG A 413 13.80 19.58 -4.81
C ARG A 413 12.52 19.94 -5.57
N GLU A 414 12.06 21.15 -5.34
CA GLU A 414 10.97 21.77 -6.09
C GLU A 414 11.44 22.09 -7.51
N GLN A 415 10.57 21.89 -8.49
CA GLN A 415 10.85 22.18 -9.90
C GLN A 415 9.67 22.90 -10.54
N ASN A 416 9.92 23.71 -11.56
CA ASN A 416 8.84 24.29 -12.36
C ASN A 416 7.95 23.18 -12.95
N LYS A 417 6.65 23.41 -12.99
CA LYS A 417 5.69 22.43 -13.49
C LYS A 417 5.88 22.16 -14.99
N PRO A 418 6.01 20.88 -15.39
CA PRO A 418 6.05 20.51 -16.80
C PRO A 418 4.73 20.75 -17.54
N ASP A 419 3.61 20.74 -16.82
CA ASP A 419 2.27 20.92 -17.39
C ASP A 419 1.32 21.69 -16.45
N SER A 420 0.23 22.19 -17.01
CA SER A 420 -0.83 22.89 -16.28
C SER A 420 -1.81 21.89 -15.63
N SER A 421 -1.35 21.18 -14.60
CA SER A 421 -2.18 20.35 -13.70
C SER A 421 -2.26 20.97 -12.30
N PRO A 422 -3.36 20.84 -11.53
CA PRO A 422 -3.42 21.39 -10.18
C PRO A 422 -2.29 20.88 -9.28
N LEU A 423 -2.12 19.56 -9.19
CA LEU A 423 -1.07 18.90 -8.43
C LEU A 423 -0.18 18.10 -9.39
N HIS A 424 1.12 18.43 -9.40
CA HIS A 424 2.10 17.72 -10.23
C HIS A 424 3.13 17.01 -9.37
N ILE A 425 3.05 15.68 -9.33
CA ILE A 425 4.04 14.81 -8.70
C ILE A 425 4.64 13.92 -9.78
N GLN A 426 5.94 14.07 -10.05
CA GLN A 426 6.61 13.31 -11.08
C GLN A 426 6.70 11.83 -10.67
N ASN A 427 6.32 10.91 -11.57
CA ASN A 427 6.56 9.49 -11.37
C ASN A 427 8.08 9.23 -11.30
N PRO A 428 8.57 8.52 -10.27
CA PRO A 428 10.00 8.31 -10.07
C PRO A 428 10.71 7.57 -11.21
N PHE A 429 10.00 6.71 -11.94
CA PHE A 429 10.57 5.86 -13.00
C PHE A 429 10.11 6.29 -14.40
N GLU A 430 8.84 6.64 -14.56
CA GLU A 430 8.27 7.16 -15.81
C GLU A 430 8.25 8.70 -15.77
N THR A 431 9.40 9.35 -15.94
CA THR A 431 9.57 10.80 -15.67
C THR A 431 8.67 11.77 -16.45
N SER A 432 8.05 11.31 -17.54
CA SER A 432 7.07 12.08 -18.32
C SER A 432 5.65 12.05 -17.73
N LEU A 433 5.42 11.25 -16.69
CA LEU A 433 4.10 11.06 -16.09
C LEU A 433 3.93 11.79 -14.77
N ASN A 434 2.79 12.46 -14.64
CA ASN A 434 2.28 13.00 -13.40
C ASN A 434 1.38 11.95 -12.70
N ILE A 435 1.77 11.46 -11.53
CA ILE A 435 1.01 10.44 -10.78
C ILE A 435 -0.27 10.99 -10.14
N SER A 436 -0.42 12.31 -10.08
CA SER A 436 -1.59 13.02 -9.53
C SER A 436 -2.41 13.72 -10.62
N LYS A 437 -2.29 13.31 -11.88
CA LYS A 437 -3.02 13.91 -13.01
C LYS A 437 -4.55 13.84 -12.87
N ASN A 438 -5.06 12.93 -12.04
CA ASN A 438 -6.48 12.83 -11.74
C ASN A 438 -6.98 13.94 -10.80
N VAL A 439 -6.10 14.58 -10.02
CA VAL A 439 -6.47 15.56 -8.98
C VAL A 439 -6.91 16.87 -9.61
N ASN A 440 -8.11 17.32 -9.27
CA ASN A 440 -8.65 18.60 -9.74
C ASN A 440 -8.33 19.75 -8.76
N GLN A 441 -8.59 20.98 -9.21
CA GLN A 441 -8.26 22.20 -8.45
C GLN A 441 -8.99 22.25 -7.10
N SER A 442 -10.28 21.93 -7.08
CA SER A 442 -11.09 21.93 -5.84
C SER A 442 -10.56 20.96 -4.78
N GLN A 443 -10.11 19.77 -5.18
CA GLN A 443 -9.53 18.80 -4.24
C GLN A 443 -8.17 19.24 -3.69
N LEU A 444 -7.36 19.91 -4.52
CA LEU A 444 -6.10 20.48 -4.07
C LEU A 444 -6.31 21.66 -3.11
N GLU A 445 -7.22 22.58 -3.42
CA GLU A 445 -7.55 23.70 -2.54
C GLU A 445 -8.05 23.21 -1.19
N LYS A 446 -8.95 22.22 -1.19
CA LYS A 446 -9.41 21.56 0.03
C LYS A 446 -8.25 20.95 0.83
N PHE A 447 -7.29 20.31 0.17
CA PHE A 447 -6.09 19.78 0.85
C PHE A 447 -5.28 20.90 1.51
N VAL A 448 -5.05 22.02 0.82
CA VAL A 448 -4.29 23.17 1.34
C VAL A 448 -4.99 23.81 2.53
N GLU A 449 -6.30 24.03 2.45
CA GLU A 449 -7.11 24.58 3.55
C GLU A 449 -7.03 23.69 4.80
N LEU A 450 -7.18 22.38 4.63
CA LEU A 450 -7.10 21.42 5.72
C LEU A 450 -5.70 21.30 6.30
N ALA A 451 -4.66 21.43 5.48
CA ALA A 451 -3.27 21.45 5.94
C ALA A 451 -3.03 22.68 6.83
N ARG A 452 -3.43 23.89 6.38
CA ARG A 452 -3.33 25.12 7.18
C ARG A 452 -4.12 25.04 8.48
N GLU A 453 -5.36 24.51 8.43
CA GLU A 453 -6.17 24.29 9.63
C GLU A 453 -5.46 23.35 10.62
N SER A 454 -4.90 22.25 10.11
CA SER A 454 -4.23 21.24 10.95
C SER A 454 -2.95 21.79 11.57
N ALA A 455 -2.16 22.57 10.82
CA ALA A 455 -0.99 23.28 11.34
C ALA A 455 -1.39 24.24 12.47
N TRP A 456 -2.42 25.06 12.26
CA TRP A 456 -2.92 25.99 13.27
C TRP A 456 -3.41 25.28 14.54
N VAL A 457 -4.16 24.17 14.40
CA VAL A 457 -4.64 23.38 15.55
C VAL A 457 -3.47 22.85 16.37
N LEU A 458 -2.44 22.30 15.72
CA LEU A 458 -1.30 21.71 16.42
C LEU A 458 -0.36 22.77 17.05
N GLN A 459 -0.35 24.01 16.54
CA GLN A 459 0.41 25.11 17.15
C GLN A 459 -0.26 25.67 18.41
N GLN A 460 -1.60 25.70 18.46
CA GLN A 460 -2.34 26.22 19.62
C GLN A 460 -2.23 25.32 20.86
N GLU A 461 -2.01 24.02 20.68
CA GLU A 461 -1.93 23.06 21.79
C GLU A 461 -0.65 23.12 22.62
N ASP A 462 0.43 23.71 22.11
CA ASP A 462 1.66 23.89 22.91
C ASP A 462 1.44 24.75 24.16
N GLN A 463 0.26 25.39 24.31
CA GLN A 463 -0.09 26.24 25.45
C GLN A 463 -1.04 25.61 26.48
N ASP A 464 -1.84 24.59 26.13
CA ASP A 464 -2.93 24.07 26.99
C ASP A 464 -3.08 22.54 26.87
N ARG A 465 -2.23 21.76 27.55
CA ARG A 465 -2.41 20.31 27.65
C ARG A 465 -3.62 19.98 28.52
N PRO A 466 -4.65 19.25 28.04
CA PRO A 466 -5.80 18.93 28.87
C PRO A 466 -5.41 18.01 30.03
N SER A 467 -5.77 18.38 31.26
CA SER A 467 -5.55 17.56 32.47
C SER A 467 -6.44 16.30 32.56
N SER A 468 -7.21 15.98 31.51
CA SER A 468 -8.24 14.94 31.47
C SER A 468 -8.00 13.95 30.33
N SER A 469 -7.92 12.66 30.66
CA SER A 469 -7.58 11.55 29.75
C SER A 469 -8.62 11.21 28.67
N TYR A 470 -9.75 11.92 28.62
CA TYR A 470 -10.85 11.64 27.68
C TYR A 470 -11.05 12.68 26.56
N GLN A 471 -10.34 13.82 26.59
CA GLN A 471 -10.47 14.82 25.52
C GLN A 471 -9.49 14.54 24.37
N PRO A 472 -9.94 14.60 23.10
CA PRO A 472 -9.03 14.50 21.96
C PRO A 472 -7.98 15.61 22.01
N TRP A 473 -6.71 15.25 21.80
CA TRP A 473 -5.57 16.15 21.78
C TRP A 473 -4.54 15.65 20.74
N GLY A 474 -3.65 16.52 20.27
CA GLY A 474 -2.59 16.20 19.31
C GLY A 474 -3.15 15.68 17.98
N LEU A 475 -2.66 14.50 17.53
CA LEU A 475 -3.15 13.82 16.33
C LEU A 475 -4.66 13.55 16.41
N ALA A 476 -5.18 13.20 17.59
CA ALA A 476 -6.59 12.88 17.77
C ALA A 476 -7.53 14.07 17.44
N LEU A 477 -7.05 15.32 17.51
CA LEU A 477 -7.81 16.51 17.13
C LEU A 477 -7.90 16.74 15.63
N VAL A 478 -6.90 16.32 14.87
CA VAL A 478 -6.88 16.55 13.42
C VAL A 478 -7.55 15.41 12.64
N LEU A 479 -7.76 14.24 13.26
CA LEU A 479 -8.44 13.07 12.71
C LEU A 479 -9.99 13.06 12.67
N PRO A 480 -10.81 13.86 13.38
CA PRO A 480 -12.26 13.67 13.37
C PRO A 480 -12.93 14.18 12.09
N SER A 481 -13.93 13.44 11.59
CA SER A 481 -14.97 13.93 10.68
C SER A 481 -16.24 13.07 10.78
N ALA A 482 -17.31 13.63 11.38
CA ALA A 482 -18.73 13.47 11.00
C ALA A 482 -19.74 13.99 12.05
N SER A 483 -19.40 14.21 13.34
CA SER A 483 -20.40 14.62 14.36
C SER A 483 -20.09 15.86 15.21
N ASN A 484 -18.87 16.41 15.15
CA ASN A 484 -18.47 17.56 16.00
C ASN A 484 -18.38 18.92 15.27
N SER A 485 -18.94 19.05 14.07
CA SER A 485 -18.99 20.35 13.37
C SER A 485 -19.72 21.45 14.18
N MET A 486 -20.55 21.07 15.16
CA MET A 486 -21.26 22.02 16.03
C MET A 486 -20.42 22.63 17.16
N SER A 487 -19.32 22.01 17.62
CA SER A 487 -18.53 22.56 18.73
C SER A 487 -17.41 23.49 18.27
N LEU A 488 -16.74 23.18 17.16
CA LEU A 488 -15.72 24.04 16.56
C LEU A 488 -16.32 25.32 15.93
N ALA A 489 -17.55 25.25 15.41
CA ALA A 489 -18.28 26.43 14.95
C ALA A 489 -18.58 27.44 16.08
N LYS A 490 -18.66 27.00 17.35
CA LYS A 490 -18.81 27.90 18.50
C LYS A 490 -17.51 28.64 18.86
N LYS A 491 -16.33 28.09 18.52
CA LYS A 491 -15.03 28.78 18.66
C LYS A 491 -14.70 29.73 17.49
N LYS A 492 -15.33 29.56 16.32
CA LYS A 492 -15.17 30.47 15.15
C LYS A 492 -15.58 31.93 15.39
N ARG A 493 -16.18 32.28 16.54
CA ARG A 493 -16.65 33.65 16.86
C ARG A 493 -15.66 34.56 17.61
N LYS A 494 -14.40 34.14 17.81
CA LYS A 494 -13.39 35.00 18.45
C LYS A 494 -12.10 35.11 17.61
N LEU A 495 -12.20 35.73 16.43
CA LEU A 495 -11.03 36.38 15.81
C LEU A 495 -11.17 37.90 16.00
N PRO A 496 -10.14 38.62 16.48
CA PRO A 496 -10.17 40.08 16.52
C PRO A 496 -10.17 40.64 15.08
N PRO A 497 -11.06 41.60 14.74
CA PRO A 497 -11.15 42.17 13.39
C PRO A 497 -9.90 42.92 12.89
N ARG A 498 -8.90 43.16 13.74
CA ARG A 498 -7.78 44.08 13.45
C ARG A 498 -6.70 43.51 12.52
N GLU A 499 -6.51 42.19 12.44
CA GLU A 499 -5.45 41.61 11.58
C GLU A 499 -5.89 41.40 10.13
N ARG A 500 -7.19 41.15 9.89
CA ARG A 500 -7.74 41.00 8.53
C ARG A 500 -7.66 42.29 7.70
N ILE A 501 -7.75 43.45 8.36
CA ILE A 501 -7.71 44.75 7.70
C ILE A 501 -6.27 45.15 7.36
N LYS A 502 -5.29 44.74 8.18
CA LYS A 502 -3.88 45.09 7.97
C LYS A 502 -3.28 44.37 6.75
N ASN A 503 -3.58 43.08 6.60
CA ASN A 503 -3.09 42.29 5.47
C ASN A 503 -3.77 42.69 4.14
N LEU A 504 -5.04 43.14 4.19
CA LEU A 504 -5.73 43.65 3.01
C LEU A 504 -5.18 45.03 2.57
N LEU A 505 -4.86 45.91 3.54
CA LEU A 505 -4.28 47.22 3.26
C LEU A 505 -2.82 47.14 2.78
N GLU A 506 -2.04 46.16 3.25
CA GLU A 506 -0.68 45.92 2.74
C GLU A 506 -0.68 45.32 1.33
N SER A 507 -1.66 44.49 0.98
CA SER A 507 -1.84 43.97 -0.39
C SER A 507 -2.28 45.06 -1.39
N ILE A 508 -3.07 46.05 -0.95
CA ILE A 508 -3.50 47.16 -1.82
C ILE A 508 -2.41 48.23 -1.97
N ARG A 509 -1.50 48.37 -0.99
CA ARG A 509 -0.37 49.31 -1.09
C ARG A 509 0.78 48.78 -1.95
N SER A 510 0.91 47.46 -2.11
CA SER A 510 1.96 46.85 -2.93
C SER A 510 1.64 46.85 -4.44
N ASP A 511 0.36 46.92 -4.82
CA ASP A 511 -0.08 46.96 -6.23
C ASP A 511 -0.12 48.37 -6.85
N ASN A 512 0.20 49.44 -6.10
CA ASN A 512 0.05 50.83 -6.56
C ASN A 512 1.37 51.58 -6.86
N THR A 513 2.51 50.89 -6.94
CA THR A 513 3.82 51.56 -7.12
C THR A 513 4.65 51.15 -8.34
N GLU A 514 4.06 50.46 -9.32
CA GLU A 514 4.68 50.31 -10.65
C GLU A 514 3.61 50.47 -11.73
N ASP A 515 3.42 51.71 -12.18
CA ASP A 515 3.20 52.07 -13.60
C ASP A 515 2.66 53.50 -13.72
N SER A 516 3.59 54.46 -13.75
CA SER A 516 3.33 55.72 -14.45
C SER A 516 4.64 56.23 -15.03
N ILE A 517 4.80 56.15 -16.36
CA ILE A 517 5.41 57.15 -17.25
C ILE A 517 5.18 56.71 -18.71
N ASN A 518 4.34 57.50 -19.40
CA ASN A 518 4.31 57.86 -20.83
C ASN A 518 4.48 56.78 -21.92
N THR A 519 3.49 56.67 -22.82
CA THR A 519 3.45 57.48 -24.05
C THR A 519 2.17 57.27 -24.87
N SER A 520 1.81 58.35 -25.56
CA SER A 520 0.65 58.57 -26.42
C SER A 520 0.74 57.84 -27.77
N GLY A 521 -0.39 57.32 -28.27
CA GLY A 521 -0.45 56.72 -29.61
C GLY A 521 -1.88 56.43 -30.08
N LYS A 522 -2.33 57.18 -31.08
CA LYS A 522 -3.67 57.22 -31.70
C LYS A 522 -4.25 55.84 -32.10
N ARG A 523 -5.56 55.69 -31.84
CA ARG A 523 -6.46 54.67 -32.41
C ARG A 523 -6.49 54.71 -33.94
N THR A 524 -6.38 53.55 -34.57
CA THR A 524 -7.01 53.25 -35.86
C THR A 524 -7.68 51.89 -35.79
N ILE A 525 -8.97 51.88 -36.13
CA ILE A 525 -9.83 50.70 -36.25
C ILE A 525 -9.66 50.19 -37.67
N SER A 526 -9.42 48.88 -37.85
CA SER A 526 -9.63 48.21 -39.13
C SER A 526 -10.15 46.80 -38.90
N THR A 527 -11.32 46.56 -39.48
CA THR A 527 -12.03 45.30 -39.65
C THR A 527 -11.59 44.59 -40.92
N ARG A 528 -11.86 43.27 -40.97
CA ARG A 528 -11.74 42.27 -42.08
C ARG A 528 -10.49 41.38 -41.98
N ALA A 529 -10.55 40.08 -42.22
CA ALA A 529 -11.61 39.15 -42.65
C ALA A 529 -11.35 37.78 -42.03
#